data_AF-A0A2G2AXA3-F1
#
_entry.id   AF-A0A2G2AXA3-F1
#
_cell.length_a   1.000
_cell.length_b   1.000
_cell.length_c   1.000
_cell.angle_alpha   90.00
_cell.angle_beta   90.00
_cell.angle_gamma   90.00
#
_symmetry.space_group_name_H-M   'P 1'
#
loop_
_entity.id
_entity.type
_entity.pdbx_description
1 polymer ?
#
loop_
_entity_poly.entity_id
_entity_poly.type
_entity_poly.pdbx_seq_one_letter_code
_entity_poly.pdbx_strand_id
1 'polypeptide(L)'
;MKECHTLEEVRSEIDVLDTKIVELISQRSHYIRQAAGFKNSIDEVKAEDRIDFIMQRLRHKAIELEVSPNMITDLYTIMIDEMVETEIAEFRNKDVF
;
A
#
# COMPACT_ATOMS: atom_id res chain seq x y z
N MET A 1 9.04 9.48 -19.92
CA MET A 1 8.39 10.57 -19.17
C MET A 1 8.48 11.82 -20.03
N LYS A 2 7.60 12.81 -19.78
CA LYS A 2 7.76 14.14 -20.39
C LYS A 2 9.11 14.73 -19.97
N GLU A 3 9.78 15.40 -20.89
CA GLU A 3 10.98 16.19 -20.58
C GLU A 3 10.55 17.56 -20.04
N CYS A 4 11.07 17.94 -18.88
CA CYS A 4 10.82 19.22 -18.25
C CYS A 4 12.03 20.14 -18.47
N HIS A 5 11.77 21.39 -18.82
CA HIS A 5 12.81 22.39 -19.09
C HIS A 5 12.92 23.45 -17.99
N THR A 6 11.98 23.44 -17.03
CA THR A 6 12.01 24.33 -15.85
C THR A 6 11.73 23.57 -14.56
N LEU A 7 12.16 24.13 -13.43
CA LEU A 7 11.86 23.59 -12.10
C LEU A 7 10.34 23.54 -11.84
N GLU A 8 9.60 24.52 -12.35
CA GLU A 8 8.15 24.61 -12.18
C GLU A 8 7.43 23.49 -12.91
N GLU A 9 7.89 23.13 -14.12
CA GLU A 9 7.38 21.98 -14.85
C GLU A 9 7.65 20.68 -14.09
N VAL A 10 8.85 20.49 -13.54
CA VAL A 10 9.18 19.30 -12.75
C VAL A 10 8.25 19.16 -11.55
N ARG A 11 8.04 20.24 -10.79
CA ARG A 11 7.13 20.25 -9.64
C ARG A 11 5.69 19.92 -10.03
N SER A 12 5.21 20.54 -11.12
CA SER A 12 3.86 20.28 -11.63
C SER A 12 3.67 18.79 -12.01
N GLU A 13 4.66 18.17 -12.64
CA GLU A 13 4.59 16.73 -12.96
C GLU A 13 4.67 15.85 -11.70
N ILE A 14 5.45 16.25 -10.68
CA ILE A 14 5.49 15.56 -9.38
C ILE A 14 4.13 15.64 -8.68
N ASP A 15 3.50 16.82 -8.63
CA ASP A 15 2.18 17.00 -7.98
C ASP A 15 1.12 16.09 -8.62
N VAL A 16 1.17 15.92 -9.95
CA VAL A 16 0.31 14.99 -10.69
C VAL A 16 0.58 13.54 -10.31
N LEU A 17 1.85 13.16 -10.13
CA LEU A 17 2.22 11.81 -9.70
C LEU A 17 1.80 11.55 -8.27
N ASP A 18 1.99 12.50 -7.36
CA ASP A 18 1.60 12.39 -5.95
C ASP A 18 0.09 12.19 -5.81
N THR A 19 -0.69 12.93 -6.59
CA THR A 19 -2.15 12.74 -6.66
C THR A 19 -2.50 11.31 -7.07
N LYS A 20 -1.85 10.79 -8.12
CA LYS A 20 -2.08 9.40 -8.60
C LYS A 20 -1.65 8.36 -7.57
N ILE A 21 -0.57 8.61 -6.83
CA ILE A 21 -0.12 7.71 -5.76
C ILE A 21 -1.21 7.62 -4.67
N VAL A 22 -1.77 8.75 -4.25
CA VAL A 22 -2.86 8.79 -3.26
C VAL A 22 -4.11 8.05 -3.78
N GLU A 23 -4.49 8.26 -5.05
CA GLU A 23 -5.61 7.54 -5.67
C GLU A 23 -5.39 6.03 -5.69
N LEU A 24 -4.19 5.57 -6.02
CA LEU A 24 -3.82 4.14 -6.02
C LEU A 24 -3.83 3.54 -4.61
N ILE A 25 -3.35 4.30 -3.61
CA ILE A 25 -3.42 3.88 -2.20
C ILE A 25 -4.88 3.75 -1.74
N SER A 26 -5.74 4.70 -2.12
CA SER A 26 -7.17 4.65 -1.82
C SER A 26 -7.84 3.42 -2.44
N GLN A 27 -7.55 3.11 -3.70
CA GLN A 27 -8.05 1.90 -4.38
C GLN A 27 -7.56 0.63 -3.69
N ARG A 28 -6.27 0.56 -3.32
CA ARG A 28 -5.71 -0.58 -2.57
C ARG A 28 -6.44 -0.77 -1.24
N SER A 29 -6.67 0.31 -0.50
CA SER A 29 -7.40 0.30 0.77
C SER A 29 -8.82 -0.24 0.61
N HIS A 30 -9.51 0.14 -0.47
CA HIS A 30 -10.86 -0.36 -0.75
C HIS A 30 -10.89 -1.88 -1.00
N TYR A 31 -9.93 -2.43 -1.76
CA TYR A 31 -9.83 -3.88 -1.95
C TYR A 31 -9.52 -4.63 -0.66
N ILE A 32 -8.72 -4.05 0.23
CA ILE A 32 -8.42 -4.63 1.54
C ILE A 32 -9.69 -4.70 2.41
N ARG A 33 -10.49 -3.62 2.48
CA ARG A 33 -11.80 -3.67 3.16
C ARG A 33 -12.75 -4.72 2.60
N GLN A 34 -12.75 -4.94 1.28
CA GLN A 34 -13.50 -6.06 0.70
C GLN A 34 -12.95 -7.41 1.17
N ALA A 35 -11.62 -7.57 1.19
CA ALA A 35 -10.95 -8.77 1.67
C ALA A 35 -11.26 -9.07 3.14
N ALA A 36 -11.36 -8.05 3.99
CA ALA A 36 -11.77 -8.17 5.38
C ALA A 36 -13.13 -8.85 5.58
N GLY A 37 -14.03 -8.75 4.59
CA GLY A 37 -15.32 -9.47 4.60
C GLY A 37 -15.20 -10.98 4.45
N PHE A 38 -14.08 -11.50 3.96
CA PHE A 38 -13.86 -12.95 3.76
C PHE A 38 -13.03 -13.60 4.88
N LYS A 39 -12.44 -12.79 5.76
CA LYS A 39 -11.56 -13.25 6.84
C LYS A 39 -12.40 -13.57 8.08
N ASN A 40 -12.15 -14.72 8.71
CA ASN A 40 -12.93 -15.24 9.83
C ASN A 40 -12.14 -15.23 11.15
N SER A 41 -10.87 -14.82 11.14
CA SER A 41 -10.02 -14.75 12.33
C SER A 41 -9.02 -13.61 12.24
N ILE A 42 -8.49 -13.19 13.39
CA ILE A 42 -7.42 -12.19 13.47
C ILE A 42 -6.14 -12.69 12.77
N ASP A 43 -5.87 -13.99 12.81
CA ASP A 43 -4.70 -14.57 12.13
C ASP A 43 -4.83 -14.47 10.61
N GLU A 44 -6.03 -14.69 10.06
CA GLU A 44 -6.35 -14.42 8.66
C GLU A 44 -6.29 -12.92 8.31
N VAL A 45 -6.54 -12.03 9.28
CA VAL A 45 -6.37 -10.58 9.13
C VAL A 45 -4.91 -10.19 8.97
N LYS A 46 -4.02 -10.74 9.82
CA LYS A 46 -2.58 -10.49 9.74
C LYS A 46 -1.94 -11.09 8.50
N ALA A 47 -2.33 -12.30 8.11
CA ALA A 47 -1.88 -12.97 6.89
C ALA A 47 -0.35 -12.84 6.62
N GLU A 48 0.48 -13.25 7.58
CA GLU A 48 1.95 -13.05 7.54
C GLU A 48 2.58 -13.57 6.24
N ASP A 49 2.24 -14.79 5.80
CA ASP A 49 2.71 -15.36 4.52
C ASP A 49 2.39 -14.47 3.31
N ARG A 50 1.24 -13.79 3.36
CA ARG A 50 0.81 -12.89 2.29
C ARG A 50 1.60 -11.60 2.30
N ILE A 51 1.89 -11.06 3.49
CA ILE A 51 2.73 -9.87 3.66
C ILE A 51 4.13 -10.17 3.12
N ASP A 52 4.74 -11.29 3.53
CA ASP A 52 6.08 -11.70 3.07
C ASP A 52 6.16 -11.83 1.55
N PHE A 53 5.17 -12.48 0.93
CA PHE A 53 5.09 -12.58 -0.53
C PHE A 53 5.02 -11.18 -1.19
N ILE A 54 4.19 -10.27 -0.66
CA ILE A 54 4.06 -8.91 -1.20
C ILE A 54 5.40 -8.18 -1.08
N MET A 55 6.05 -8.24 0.08
CA MET A 55 7.30 -7.55 0.37
C MET A 55 8.43 -8.05 -0.54
N GLN A 56 8.57 -9.36 -0.72
CA GLN A 56 9.53 -9.93 -1.65
C GLN A 56 9.26 -9.46 -3.08
N ARG A 57 8.02 -9.56 -3.57
CA ARG A 57 7.67 -9.15 -4.93
C ARG A 57 7.96 -7.67 -5.18
N LEU A 58 7.62 -6.79 -4.23
CA LEU A 58 7.85 -5.35 -4.36
C LEU A 58 9.32 -4.98 -4.27
N ARG A 59 10.09 -5.69 -3.43
CA ARG A 59 11.55 -5.54 -3.38
C ARG A 59 12.20 -5.84 -4.74
N HIS A 60 11.81 -6.96 -5.37
CA HIS A 60 12.27 -7.27 -6.74
C HIS A 60 11.85 -6.20 -7.73
N LYS A 61 10.61 -5.70 -7.63
CA LYS A 61 10.13 -4.65 -8.53
C LYS A 61 10.88 -3.33 -8.38
N ALA A 62 11.27 -2.97 -7.15
CA ALA A 62 12.08 -1.79 -6.89
C ALA A 62 13.45 -1.89 -7.57
N ILE A 63 14.08 -3.07 -7.52
CA ILE A 63 15.36 -3.34 -8.20
C ILE A 63 15.22 -3.17 -9.72
N GLU A 64 14.17 -3.75 -10.33
CA GLU A 64 13.90 -3.62 -11.77
C GLU A 64 13.72 -2.16 -12.23
N LEU A 65 13.19 -1.32 -11.35
CA LEU A 65 12.90 0.08 -11.63
C LEU A 65 14.01 1.03 -11.14
N GLU A 66 15.13 0.47 -10.66
CA GLU A 66 16.28 1.24 -10.13
C GLU A 66 15.91 2.17 -8.96
N VAL A 67 14.89 1.80 -8.19
CA VAL A 67 14.47 2.49 -6.96
C VAL A 67 14.99 1.73 -5.74
N SER A 68 15.34 2.44 -4.66
CA SER A 68 15.80 1.84 -3.41
C SER A 68 14.83 0.76 -2.91
N PRO A 69 15.24 -0.52 -2.85
CA PRO A 69 14.34 -1.58 -2.40
C PRO A 69 13.97 -1.46 -0.94
N ASN A 70 14.86 -0.87 -0.12
CA ASN A 70 14.60 -0.61 1.29
C ASN A 70 13.53 0.48 1.46
N MET A 71 13.62 1.55 0.68
CA MET A 71 12.61 2.61 0.71
C MET A 71 11.22 2.09 0.34
N ILE A 72 11.12 1.26 -0.71
CA ILE A 72 9.86 0.67 -1.12
C ILE A 72 9.31 -0.27 -0.04
N THR A 73 10.16 -1.10 0.59
CA THR A 73 9.70 -1.95 1.68
C THR A 73 9.23 -1.13 2.87
N ASP A 74 9.96 -0.08 3.29
CA ASP A 74 9.58 0.73 4.46
C ASP A 74 8.23 1.42 4.26
N LEU A 75 7.98 1.99 3.07
CA LEU A 75 6.69 2.59 2.72
C LEU A 75 5.54 1.57 2.76
N TYR A 76 5.79 0.35 2.28
CA TYR A 76 4.77 -0.69 2.28
C TYR A 76 4.53 -1.30 3.66
N THR A 77 5.53 -1.38 4.51
CA THR A 77 5.37 -1.79 5.92
C THR A 77 4.39 -0.83 6.60
N ILE A 78 4.68 0.48 6.58
CA ILE A 78 3.80 1.51 7.15
C ILE A 78 2.37 1.40 6.59
N MET A 79 2.24 1.28 5.26
CA MET A 79 0.94 1.18 4.61
C MET A 79 0.16 -0.09 4.97
N ILE A 80 0.84 -1.23 5.11
CA ILE A 80 0.21 -2.50 5.48
C ILE A 80 -0.23 -2.45 6.93
N ASP A 81 0.63 -1.98 7.84
CA ASP A 81 0.35 -1.91 9.27
C ASP A 81 -0.91 -1.08 9.54
N GLU A 82 -0.99 0.13 8.99
CA GLU A 82 -2.16 1.01 9.12
C GLU A 82 -3.46 0.39 8.59
N MET A 83 -3.38 -0.35 7.47
CA MET A 83 -4.54 -1.00 6.88
C MET A 83 -4.98 -2.23 7.69
N VAL A 84 -4.05 -3.03 8.22
CA VAL A 84 -4.34 -4.18 9.07
C VAL A 84 -4.94 -3.74 10.39
N GLU A 85 -4.44 -2.67 11.02
CA GLU A 85 -5.02 -2.12 12.24
C GLU A 85 -6.48 -1.69 12.04
N THR A 86 -6.75 -1.03 10.91
CA THR A 86 -8.11 -0.66 10.50
C THR A 86 -9.00 -1.91 10.34
N GLU A 87 -8.52 -2.96 9.67
CA GLU A 87 -9.26 -4.21 9.51
C GLU A 87 -9.54 -4.90 10.86
N ILE A 88 -8.58 -4.92 11.79
CA ILE A 88 -8.75 -5.51 13.12
C ILE A 88 -9.83 -4.75 13.91
N ALA A 89 -9.85 -3.42 13.81
CA ALA A 89 -10.89 -2.61 14.45
C ALA A 89 -12.28 -2.90 13.86
N GLU A 90 -12.39 -3.01 12.54
CA GLU A 90 -13.64 -3.38 11.86
C GLU A 90 -14.10 -4.80 12.24
N PHE A 91 -13.19 -5.76 12.32
CA PHE A 91 -13.48 -7.14 12.71
C PHE A 91 -14.03 -7.21 14.14
N ARG A 92 -13.36 -6.56 15.11
CA ARG A 92 -13.82 -6.49 16.50
C ARG A 92 -15.19 -5.84 16.65
N ASN A 93 -15.49 -4.83 15.84
CA ASN A 93 -16.79 -4.16 15.87
C ASN A 93 -17.93 -5.02 15.29
N LYS A 94 -17.62 -5.96 14.38
CA LYS A 94 -18.61 -6.93 13.88
C LYS A 94 -19.01 -7.96 14.94
N ASP A 95 -18.07 -8.38 15.80
CA ASP A 95 -18.33 -9.35 16.87
C ASP A 95 -19.15 -8.77 18.05
N VAL A 96 -19.43 -7.45 18.05
CA VAL A 96 -20.19 -6.75 19.11
C VAL A 96 -21.70 -6.73 18.82
N PHE A 97 -22.17 -7.22 17.66
CA PHE A 97 -23.59 -7.27 17.29
C PHE A 97 -24.08 -8.69 16.98
#